data_AF-A0AAP4VM88-F1
#
_entry.id   AF-A0AAP4VM88-F1
#
_cell.length_a   1.000
_cell.length_b   1.000
_cell.length_c   1.000
_cell.angle_alpha   90.00
_cell.angle_beta   90.00
_cell.angle_gamma   90.00
#
_symmetry.space_group_name_H-M   'P 1'
#
loop_
_entity.id
_entity.type
_entity.pdbx_description
1 polymer ?
#
loop_
_entity_poly.entity_id
_entity_poly.type
_entity_poly.pdbx_seq_one_letter_code
_entity_poly.pdbx_strand_id
1 'polypeptide(L)'
;MPKTNDELLAIIRPLAQARYEVDTHWGMLDKTLADMTQDYGLELNPDYQRGHVWTSAQQQAYVEGVLRGAISTAGLTIQFNCPTFESRLLAKDRDLPDGFQVMDGLQRLTAVREFMAGNVHPFGLTLDDLAGTSFTPKGMAYRLRFAVFCFQYKIDVLEHYLALNRGGTPHSDDEIARILAMRDELVRAGAPRSR
;
A
#
# COMPACT_ATOMS: atom_id res chain seq x y z
N MET A 1 16.82 11.57 -34.38
CA MET A 1 16.34 12.82 -33.73
C MET A 1 16.04 12.50 -32.27
N PRO A 2 16.36 13.39 -31.31
CA PRO A 2 15.97 13.20 -29.91
C PRO A 2 14.44 13.18 -29.80
N LYS A 3 13.89 12.32 -28.92
CA LYS A 3 12.45 12.26 -28.66
C LYS A 3 11.99 13.53 -27.95
N THR A 4 10.80 14.00 -28.31
CA THR A 4 10.10 15.08 -27.60
C THR A 4 9.67 14.62 -26.20
N ASN A 5 9.39 15.59 -25.33
CA ASN A 5 8.91 15.29 -23.98
C ASN A 5 7.58 14.51 -24.00
N ASP A 6 6.67 14.83 -24.93
CA ASP A 6 5.38 14.14 -25.05
C ASP A 6 5.54 12.69 -25.51
N GLU A 7 6.46 12.44 -26.44
CA GLU A 7 6.82 11.07 -26.81
C GLU A 7 7.42 10.30 -25.63
N LEU A 8 8.25 10.96 -24.82
CA LEU A 8 8.83 10.34 -23.62
C LEU A 8 7.77 10.07 -22.55
N LEU A 9 6.83 10.98 -22.31
CA LEU A 9 5.72 10.79 -21.38
C LEU A 9 4.81 9.63 -21.81
N ALA A 10 4.54 9.51 -23.11
CA ALA A 10 3.73 8.42 -23.66
C ALA A 10 4.40 7.04 -23.52
N ILE A 11 5.74 6.99 -23.57
CA ILE A 11 6.54 5.77 -23.44
C ILE A 11 6.77 5.41 -21.96
N ILE A 12 7.26 6.37 -21.16
CA ILE A 12 7.69 6.15 -19.78
C ILE A 12 6.49 6.00 -18.85
N ARG A 13 5.44 6.81 -19.08
CA ARG A 13 4.23 6.86 -18.25
C ARG A 13 4.57 6.92 -16.76
N PRO A 14 5.22 8.01 -16.31
CA PRO A 14 5.64 8.12 -14.92
C PRO A 14 4.43 8.00 -13.99
N LEU A 15 4.61 7.26 -12.89
CA LEU A 15 3.56 7.08 -11.90
C LEU A 15 3.27 8.38 -11.17
N ALA A 16 2.02 8.52 -10.73
CA ALA A 16 1.63 9.59 -9.84
C ALA A 16 2.48 9.53 -8.55
N GLN A 17 2.67 10.69 -7.94
CA GLN A 17 3.27 10.80 -6.62
C GLN A 17 2.17 10.82 -5.56
N ALA A 18 2.50 10.33 -4.36
CA ALA A 18 1.60 10.47 -3.22
C ALA A 18 1.32 11.95 -2.94
N ARG A 19 0.09 12.27 -2.54
CA ARG A 19 -0.34 13.61 -2.13
C ARG A 19 0.04 13.90 -0.68
N TYR A 20 0.15 12.87 0.13
CA TYR A 20 0.53 12.95 1.52
C TYR A 20 1.33 11.73 1.93
N GLU A 21 2.35 11.95 2.75
CA GLU A 21 3.14 10.88 3.35
C GLU A 21 3.33 11.15 4.84
N VAL A 22 3.19 10.11 5.65
CA VAL A 22 3.45 10.18 7.09
C VAL A 22 4.07 8.89 7.59
N ASP A 23 5.04 9.02 8.49
CA ASP A 23 5.60 7.88 9.19
C ASP A 23 4.72 7.58 10.42
N THR A 24 4.15 6.37 10.45
CA THR A 24 3.31 5.86 11.54
C THR A 24 4.08 4.86 12.38
N HIS A 25 4.32 5.19 13.65
CA HIS A 25 4.99 4.30 14.58
C HIS A 25 4.16 3.05 14.87
N TRP A 26 4.82 1.91 15.06
CA TRP A 26 4.13 0.63 15.30
C TRP A 26 3.21 0.67 16.52
N GLY A 27 3.60 1.36 17.59
CA GLY A 27 2.78 1.53 18.79
C GLY A 27 1.47 2.31 18.58
N MET A 28 1.36 3.09 17.50
CA MET A 28 0.18 3.87 17.15
C MET A 28 -0.61 3.28 15.98
N LEU A 29 -0.11 2.20 15.37
CA LEU A 29 -0.59 1.70 14.10
C LEU A 29 -2.09 1.37 14.09
N ASP A 30 -2.57 0.56 15.04
CA ASP A 30 -3.99 0.21 15.11
C ASP A 30 -4.88 1.40 15.43
N LYS A 31 -4.39 2.35 16.26
CA LYS A 31 -5.10 3.60 16.51
C LYS A 31 -5.24 4.42 15.23
N THR A 32 -4.15 4.61 14.48
CA THR A 32 -4.16 5.34 13.21
C THR A 32 -5.13 4.71 12.22
N LEU A 33 -5.16 3.37 12.11
CA LEU A 33 -6.10 2.68 11.23
C LEU A 33 -7.56 2.83 11.71
N ALA A 34 -7.81 2.82 13.01
CA ALA A 34 -9.13 3.05 13.59
C ALA A 34 -9.61 4.48 13.30
N ASP A 35 -8.75 5.48 13.50
CA ASP A 35 -9.04 6.88 13.20
C ASP A 35 -9.33 7.07 11.70
N MET A 36 -8.52 6.46 10.81
CA MET A 36 -8.79 6.45 9.36
C MET A 36 -10.15 5.82 9.01
N THR A 37 -10.50 4.72 9.67
CA THR A 37 -11.79 4.02 9.48
C THR A 37 -12.96 4.90 9.91
N GLN A 38 -12.83 5.57 11.05
CA GLN A 38 -13.88 6.42 11.61
C GLN A 38 -14.08 7.71 10.79
N ASP A 39 -12.98 8.36 10.40
CA ASP A 39 -13.04 9.68 9.79
C ASP A 39 -13.36 9.63 8.29
N TYR A 40 -12.92 8.57 7.60
CA TYR A 40 -13.05 8.46 6.13
C TYR A 40 -13.67 7.14 5.66
N GLY A 41 -13.56 6.07 6.45
CA GLY A 41 -13.74 4.70 5.98
C GLY A 41 -12.41 4.06 5.54
N LEU A 42 -12.29 2.74 5.70
CA LEU A 42 -11.08 2.00 5.37
C LEU A 42 -11.41 0.58 4.86
N GLU A 43 -10.95 0.25 3.67
CA GLU A 43 -11.03 -1.06 3.06
C GLU A 43 -9.61 -1.59 2.78
N LEU A 44 -9.18 -2.57 3.55
CA LEU A 44 -7.84 -3.17 3.40
C LEU A 44 -7.76 -4.18 2.25
N ASN A 45 -8.90 -4.72 1.82
CA ASN A 45 -8.99 -5.74 0.78
C ASN A 45 -10.03 -5.35 -0.29
N PRO A 46 -9.80 -4.23 -1.01
CA PRO A 46 -10.63 -3.89 -2.15
C PRO A 46 -10.53 -4.96 -3.22
N ASP A 47 -11.47 -4.99 -4.17
CA ASP A 47 -11.59 -6.08 -5.15
C ASP A 47 -10.36 -6.25 -6.05
N TYR A 48 -9.54 -5.21 -6.24
CA TYR A 48 -8.27 -5.25 -6.96
C TYR A 48 -7.06 -5.61 -6.08
N GLN A 49 -7.23 -5.77 -4.77
CA GLN A 49 -6.18 -6.22 -3.88
C GLN A 49 -6.17 -7.75 -3.83
N ARG A 50 -4.98 -8.33 -3.65
CA ARG A 50 -4.86 -9.76 -3.32
C ARG A 50 -5.07 -9.95 -1.83
N GLY A 51 -5.70 -11.05 -1.43
CA GLY A 51 -5.86 -11.37 -0.02
C GLY A 51 -4.54 -11.60 0.74
N HIS A 52 -4.64 -12.03 2.00
CA HIS A 52 -3.47 -12.40 2.82
C HIS A 52 -2.83 -13.68 2.28
N VAL A 53 -1.65 -13.57 1.68
CA VAL A 53 -0.93 -14.69 1.06
C VAL A 53 0.49 -14.87 1.60
N TRP A 54 0.95 -13.99 2.48
CA TRP A 54 2.16 -14.28 3.26
C TRP A 54 1.88 -15.32 4.33
N THR A 55 2.64 -16.41 4.26
CA THR A 55 2.76 -17.39 5.33
C THR A 55 3.31 -16.76 6.60
N SER A 56 3.09 -17.39 7.76
CA SER A 56 3.66 -16.93 9.04
C SER A 56 5.19 -16.78 8.97
N ALA A 57 5.88 -17.67 8.26
CA ALA A 57 7.33 -17.59 8.06
C ALA A 57 7.75 -16.33 7.27
N GLN A 58 6.97 -15.94 6.25
CA GLN A 58 7.23 -14.70 5.50
C GLN A 58 6.96 -13.46 6.34
N GLN A 59 5.89 -13.46 7.14
CA GLN A 59 5.61 -12.36 8.07
C GLN A 59 6.74 -12.22 9.10
N GLN A 60 7.19 -13.33 9.68
CA GLN A 60 8.32 -13.37 10.60
C GLN A 60 9.58 -12.81 9.94
N ALA A 61 9.96 -13.32 8.77
CA ALA A 61 11.16 -12.86 8.05
C ALA A 61 11.12 -11.36 7.73
N TYR A 62 9.94 -10.83 7.40
CA TYR A 62 9.76 -9.39 7.18
C TYR A 62 10.02 -8.59 8.47
N VAL A 63 9.39 -8.96 9.58
CA VAL A 63 9.55 -8.26 10.88
C VAL A 63 11.01 -8.35 11.35
N GLU A 64 11.65 -9.51 11.22
CA GLU A 64 13.07 -9.70 11.49
C GLU A 64 13.95 -8.75 10.66
N GLY A 65 13.64 -8.62 9.36
CA GLY A 65 14.32 -7.67 8.48
C GLY A 65 14.16 -6.23 8.96
N VAL A 66 12.97 -5.83 9.41
CA VAL A 66 12.74 -4.47 9.94
C VAL A 66 13.52 -4.24 11.24
N LEU A 67 13.50 -5.20 12.17
CA LEU A 67 14.24 -5.12 13.43
C LEU A 67 15.75 -5.00 13.21
N ARG A 68 16.28 -5.63 12.15
CA ARG A 68 17.69 -5.51 11.73
C ARG A 68 18.03 -4.20 11.03
N GLY A 69 17.04 -3.41 10.62
CA GLY A 69 17.24 -2.23 9.77
C GLY A 69 17.61 -2.58 8.32
N ALA A 70 17.29 -3.80 7.86
CA ALA A 70 17.65 -4.28 6.53
C ALA A 70 16.60 -3.94 5.45
N ILE A 71 15.43 -3.44 5.86
CA ILE A 71 14.33 -3.09 4.94
C ILE A 71 14.48 -1.63 4.52
N SER A 72 14.52 -1.40 3.20
CA SER A 72 14.55 -0.05 2.62
C SER A 72 13.23 0.69 2.86
N THR A 73 13.24 2.01 2.69
CA THR A 73 12.02 2.83 2.83
C THR A 73 10.87 2.31 1.97
N ALA A 74 11.14 1.88 0.73
CA ALA A 74 10.10 1.31 -0.14
C ALA A 74 9.46 0.04 0.47
N GLY A 75 10.26 -0.78 1.16
CA GLY A 75 9.77 -1.95 1.92
C GLY A 75 9.11 -1.60 3.25
N LEU A 76 9.07 -0.34 3.66
CA LEU A 76 8.32 0.16 4.83
C LEU A 76 7.06 0.94 4.41
N THR A 77 6.88 1.22 3.13
CA THR A 77 5.76 2.01 2.62
C THR A 77 4.51 1.16 2.42
N ILE A 78 3.38 1.67 2.89
CA ILE A 78 2.03 1.20 2.63
C ILE A 78 1.34 2.30 1.81
N GLN A 79 0.83 1.93 0.64
CA GLN A 79 0.16 2.90 -0.23
C GLN A 79 -1.36 2.73 -0.12
N PHE A 80 -2.03 3.84 0.16
CA PHE A 80 -3.48 3.93 0.18
C PHE A 80 -3.97 4.87 -0.92
N ASN A 81 -5.15 4.61 -1.46
CA ASN A 81 -5.90 5.60 -2.21
C ASN A 81 -7.08 6.10 -1.37
N CYS A 82 -7.36 7.40 -1.39
CA CYS A 82 -8.58 7.98 -0.84
C CYS A 82 -9.01 9.16 -1.73
N PRO A 83 -10.05 8.99 -2.57
CA PRO A 83 -10.46 10.03 -3.53
C PRO A 83 -10.85 11.34 -2.86
N THR A 84 -11.40 11.26 -1.64
CA THR A 84 -11.93 12.39 -0.86
C THR A 84 -10.91 13.03 0.08
N PHE A 85 -9.69 12.50 0.16
CA PHE A 85 -8.65 13.02 1.05
C PHE A 85 -8.28 14.48 0.75
N GLU A 86 -8.34 14.87 -0.52
CA GLU A 86 -8.15 16.25 -0.95
C GLU A 86 -9.37 16.76 -1.73
N SER A 87 -10.20 17.57 -1.07
CA SER A 87 -11.46 18.06 -1.63
C SER A 87 -11.33 18.83 -2.94
N ARG A 88 -10.16 19.43 -3.22
CA ARG A 88 -9.87 20.16 -4.46
C ARG A 88 -9.68 19.26 -5.69
N LEU A 89 -9.45 17.96 -5.49
CA LEU A 89 -9.23 16.99 -6.56
C LEU A 89 -10.49 16.17 -6.90
N LEU A 90 -11.59 16.40 -6.20
CA LEU A 90 -12.78 15.58 -6.31
C LEU A 90 -13.43 15.72 -7.69
N ALA A 91 -13.41 14.65 -8.47
CA ALA A 91 -14.09 14.59 -9.76
C ALA A 91 -15.59 14.34 -9.57
N LYS A 92 -16.42 14.97 -10.43
CA LYS A 92 -17.88 14.79 -10.40
C LYS A 92 -18.30 13.42 -10.94
N ASP A 93 -17.50 12.87 -11.84
CA ASP A 93 -17.68 11.62 -12.56
C ASP A 93 -16.79 10.48 -12.02
N ARG A 94 -16.31 10.60 -10.77
CA ARG A 94 -15.51 9.56 -10.10
C ARG A 94 -16.26 8.22 -10.06
N ASP A 95 -15.53 7.12 -10.19
CA ASP A 95 -16.08 5.76 -10.10
C ASP A 95 -15.51 4.96 -8.90
N LEU A 96 -14.65 5.59 -8.10
CA LEU A 96 -14.13 5.04 -6.86
C LEU A 96 -14.98 5.42 -5.65
N PRO A 97 -15.11 4.52 -4.65
CA PRO A 97 -15.82 4.81 -3.42
C PRO A 97 -15.06 5.83 -2.56
N ASP A 98 -15.78 6.42 -1.61
CA ASP A 98 -15.15 7.24 -0.57
C ASP A 98 -14.36 6.37 0.41
N GLY A 99 -13.41 6.99 1.10
CA GLY A 99 -12.59 6.32 2.10
C GLY A 99 -11.27 5.75 1.57
N PHE A 100 -10.46 5.26 2.50
CA PHE A 100 -9.16 4.69 2.20
C PHE A 100 -9.29 3.27 1.66
N GLN A 101 -8.55 2.97 0.59
CA GLN A 101 -8.35 1.62 0.07
C GLN A 101 -6.85 1.30 -0.02
N VAL A 102 -6.42 0.13 0.43
CA VAL A 102 -5.00 -0.27 0.30
C VAL A 102 -4.68 -0.66 -1.15
N MET A 103 -3.73 0.03 -1.75
CA MET A 103 -3.19 -0.31 -3.07
C MET A 103 -1.98 -1.24 -2.98
N ASP A 104 -1.05 -0.97 -2.06
CA ASP A 104 0.18 -1.75 -1.88
C ASP A 104 0.58 -1.85 -0.41
N GLY A 105 1.22 -2.96 -0.04
CA GLY A 105 1.77 -3.19 1.29
C GLY A 105 0.87 -3.94 2.27
N LEU A 106 -0.29 -4.48 1.85
CA LEU A 106 -1.20 -5.21 2.73
C LEU A 106 -0.50 -6.29 3.57
N GLN A 107 0.40 -7.07 2.97
CA GLN A 107 1.11 -8.14 3.68
C GLN A 107 2.09 -7.60 4.74
N ARG A 108 2.75 -6.47 4.45
CA ARG A 108 3.67 -5.79 5.38
C ARG A 108 2.91 -5.20 6.55
N LEU A 109 1.79 -4.53 6.26
CA LEU A 109 0.88 -4.02 7.28
C LEU A 109 0.37 -5.15 8.17
N THR A 110 -0.08 -6.25 7.57
CA THR A 110 -0.56 -7.44 8.30
C THR A 110 0.54 -8.01 9.19
N ALA A 111 1.75 -8.24 8.67
CA ALA A 111 2.86 -8.80 9.43
C ALA A 111 3.20 -7.96 10.68
N VAL A 112 3.21 -6.63 10.56
CA VAL A 112 3.44 -5.74 11.71
C VAL A 112 2.29 -5.81 12.70
N ARG A 113 1.03 -5.79 12.24
CA ARG A 113 -0.13 -5.91 13.13
C ARG A 113 -0.16 -7.23 13.89
N GLU A 114 0.13 -8.34 13.20
CA GLU A 114 0.21 -9.67 13.81
C GLU A 114 1.37 -9.77 14.82
N PHE A 115 2.51 -9.14 14.55
CA PHE A 115 3.59 -9.02 15.54
C PHE A 115 3.16 -8.20 16.77
N MET A 116 2.52 -7.05 16.55
CA MET A 116 2.03 -6.19 17.63
C MET A 116 0.88 -6.83 18.44
N ALA A 117 0.16 -7.78 17.84
CA ALA A 117 -0.82 -8.63 18.51
C ALA A 117 -0.22 -9.85 19.24
N GLY A 118 1.08 -10.12 19.06
CA GLY A 118 1.78 -11.26 19.67
C GLY A 118 1.65 -12.59 18.91
N ASN A 119 1.16 -12.58 17.67
CA ASN A 119 0.99 -13.78 16.85
C ASN A 119 2.23 -14.15 16.03
N VAL A 120 3.12 -13.19 15.77
CA VAL A 120 4.39 -13.37 15.06
C VAL A 120 5.54 -13.22 16.04
N HIS A 121 6.52 -14.13 16.01
CA HIS A 121 7.66 -14.15 16.93
C HIS A 121 8.98 -14.02 16.16
N PRO A 122 9.43 -12.80 15.81
CA PRO A 122 10.70 -12.59 15.11
C PRO A 122 11.86 -13.09 15.98
N PHE A 123 12.74 -13.91 15.40
CA PHE A 123 13.82 -14.60 16.13
C PHE A 123 13.34 -15.51 17.27
N GLY A 124 12.06 -15.89 17.29
CA GLY A 124 11.43 -16.59 18.40
C GLY A 124 11.16 -15.71 19.63
N LEU A 125 11.28 -14.39 19.50
CA LEU A 125 11.08 -13.43 20.59
C LEU A 125 9.65 -12.88 20.61
N THR A 126 9.14 -12.67 21.82
CA THR A 126 7.86 -12.00 22.10
C THR A 126 8.04 -10.49 22.24
N LEU A 127 6.92 -9.76 22.36
CA LEU A 127 6.97 -8.32 22.69
C LEU A 127 7.59 -8.06 24.07
N ASP A 128 7.38 -8.96 25.02
CA ASP A 128 7.89 -8.83 26.40
C ASP A 128 9.41 -9.01 26.45
N ASP A 129 9.96 -9.93 25.65
CA ASP A 129 11.42 -10.11 25.52
C ASP A 129 12.13 -8.84 25.02
N LEU A 130 11.43 -8.01 24.24
CA LEU A 130 11.95 -6.79 23.65
C LEU A 130 11.67 -5.53 24.50
N ALA A 131 10.76 -5.61 25.47
CA ALA A 131 10.29 -4.47 26.24
C ALA A 131 11.41 -3.85 27.10
N GLY A 132 11.54 -2.53 27.06
CA GLY A 132 12.55 -1.80 27.83
C GLY A 132 13.96 -1.84 27.21
N THR A 133 14.12 -2.47 26.05
CA THR A 133 15.39 -2.52 25.31
C THR A 133 15.43 -1.49 24.18
N SER A 134 16.58 -1.34 23.51
CA SER A 134 16.71 -0.57 22.27
C SER A 134 15.85 -1.09 21.11
N PHE A 135 15.34 -2.33 21.23
CA PHE A 135 14.47 -2.98 20.25
C PHE A 135 12.99 -2.91 20.62
N THR A 136 12.60 -2.08 21.61
CA THR A 136 11.21 -1.93 22.05
C THR A 136 10.30 -1.57 20.86
N PRO A 137 9.35 -2.44 20.44
CA PRO A 137 8.52 -2.23 19.25
C PRO A 137 7.59 -1.01 19.34
N LYS A 138 7.11 -0.72 20.55
CA LYS A 138 6.21 0.41 20.84
C LYS A 138 6.93 1.77 20.92
N GLY A 139 8.25 1.80 20.75
CA GLY A 139 9.03 3.03 20.72
C GLY A 139 8.97 3.76 19.37
N MET A 140 9.83 4.79 19.21
CA MET A 140 9.87 5.61 17.99
C MET A 140 10.74 5.03 16.87
N ALA A 141 11.50 3.97 17.14
CA ALA A 141 12.47 3.41 16.19
C ALA A 141 11.80 2.78 14.97
N TYR A 142 10.68 2.08 15.18
CA TYR A 142 10.01 1.29 14.14
C TYR A 142 8.74 1.97 13.66
N ARG A 143 8.59 2.05 12.33
CA ARG A 143 7.51 2.76 11.66
C ARG A 143 7.20 2.15 10.30
N LEU A 144 5.97 2.35 9.86
CA LEU A 144 5.56 2.18 8.47
C LEU A 144 5.28 3.56 7.89
N ARG A 145 5.65 3.78 6.64
CA ARG A 145 5.29 5.01 5.93
C ARG A 145 3.94 4.82 5.26
N PHE A 146 2.98 5.67 5.57
CA PHE A 146 1.70 5.70 4.87
C PHE A 146 1.79 6.75 3.78
N ALA A 147 1.60 6.32 2.53
CA ALA A 147 1.57 7.18 1.36
C ALA A 147 0.15 7.20 0.79
N VAL A 148 -0.46 8.38 0.71
CA VAL A 148 -1.85 8.57 0.32
C VAL A 148 -1.93 9.16 -1.08
N PHE A 149 -2.66 8.49 -1.94
CA PHE A 149 -3.00 8.91 -3.29
C PHE A 149 -4.48 9.33 -3.34
N CYS A 150 -4.82 10.10 -4.38
CA CYS A 150 -6.17 10.63 -4.57
C CYS A 150 -6.66 10.37 -6.00
N PHE A 151 -6.42 9.16 -6.51
CA PHE A 151 -7.00 8.70 -7.76
C PHE A 151 -8.52 8.75 -7.64
N GLN A 152 -9.16 9.24 -8.70
CA GLN A 152 -10.62 9.37 -8.80
C GLN A 152 -11.24 8.21 -9.59
N TYR A 153 -10.43 7.52 -10.39
CA TYR A 153 -10.88 6.48 -11.31
C TYR A 153 -10.20 5.16 -11.05
N LYS A 154 -10.98 4.08 -11.05
CA LYS A 154 -10.52 2.72 -10.77
C LYS A 154 -9.46 2.28 -11.77
N ILE A 155 -9.61 2.63 -13.04
CA ILE A 155 -8.64 2.29 -14.07
C ILE A 155 -7.24 2.86 -13.76
N ASP A 156 -7.15 4.06 -13.18
CA ASP A 156 -5.87 4.67 -12.83
C ASP A 156 -5.21 3.93 -11.65
N VAL A 157 -6.02 3.48 -10.68
CA VAL A 157 -5.56 2.62 -9.59
C VAL A 157 -5.02 1.29 -10.11
N LEU A 158 -5.71 0.64 -11.06
CA LEU A 158 -5.26 -0.63 -11.63
C LEU A 158 -3.95 -0.49 -12.41
N GLU A 159 -3.80 0.59 -13.20
CA GLU A 159 -2.56 0.85 -13.93
C GLU A 159 -1.39 1.14 -12.96
N HIS A 160 -1.64 1.91 -11.90
CA HIS A 160 -0.66 2.15 -10.83
C HIS A 160 -0.26 0.84 -10.12
N TYR A 161 -1.24 0.02 -9.76
CA TYR A 161 -1.02 -1.29 -9.15
C TYR A 161 -0.17 -2.20 -10.06
N LEU A 162 -0.50 -2.28 -11.35
CA LEU A 162 0.25 -3.11 -12.32
C LEU A 162 1.69 -2.63 -12.45
N ALA A 163 1.93 -1.32 -12.51
CA ALA A 163 3.28 -0.78 -12.63
C ALA A 163 4.15 -1.09 -11.40
N LEU A 164 3.57 -0.98 -10.20
CA LEU A 164 4.28 -1.29 -8.95
C LEU A 164 4.58 -2.79 -8.81
N ASN A 165 3.59 -3.64 -9.10
CA ASN A 165 3.64 -5.07 -8.78
C ASN A 165 4.17 -5.96 -9.91
N ARG A 166 4.61 -5.38 -11.03
CA ARG A 166 5.35 -6.07 -12.10
C ARG A 166 6.85 -5.86 -12.05
N GLY A 167 7.31 -4.78 -11.40
CA GLY A 167 8.73 -4.47 -11.25
C GLY A 167 9.32 -5.10 -9.99
N GLY A 168 10.63 -5.37 -9.99
CA GLY A 168 11.32 -5.90 -8.81
C GLY A 168 10.94 -7.35 -8.51
N THR A 169 10.21 -7.58 -7.41
CA THR A 169 9.63 -8.89 -7.05
C THR A 169 8.16 -8.90 -7.44
N PRO A 170 7.80 -9.46 -8.61
CA PRO A 170 6.45 -9.35 -9.13
C PRO A 170 5.46 -10.16 -8.30
N HIS A 171 4.19 -9.75 -8.34
CA HIS A 171 3.09 -10.63 -7.97
C HIS A 171 3.02 -11.83 -8.93
N SER A 172 2.26 -12.86 -8.54
CA SER A 172 2.08 -14.04 -9.41
C SER A 172 1.43 -13.68 -10.74
N ASP A 173 1.73 -14.46 -11.77
CA ASP A 173 1.15 -14.26 -13.10
C ASP A 173 -0.38 -14.29 -13.08
N ASP A 174 -0.97 -15.17 -12.26
CA ASP A 174 -2.43 -15.24 -12.08
C ASP A 174 -3.02 -13.95 -11.53
N GLU A 175 -2.36 -13.35 -10.52
CA GLU A 175 -2.81 -12.08 -9.93
C GLU A 175 -2.66 -10.94 -10.95
N ILE A 176 -1.55 -10.91 -11.66
CA ILE A 176 -1.33 -9.92 -12.72
C ILE A 176 -2.37 -10.07 -13.85
N ALA A 177 -2.70 -11.29 -14.27
CA ALA A 177 -3.70 -11.57 -15.29
C ALA A 177 -5.10 -11.13 -14.84
N ARG A 178 -5.46 -11.35 -13.58
CA ARG A 178 -6.73 -10.92 -12.98
C ARG A 178 -6.90 -9.39 -13.06
N ILE A 179 -5.87 -8.64 -12.68
CA ILE A 179 -5.90 -7.17 -12.70
C ILE A 179 -5.92 -6.63 -14.14
N LEU A 180 -5.20 -7.25 -15.07
CA LEU A 180 -5.29 -6.92 -16.49
C LEU A 180 -6.71 -7.11 -17.03
N ALA A 181 -7.36 -8.23 -16.71
CA ALA A 181 -8.71 -8.52 -17.16
C ALA A 181 -9.72 -7.48 -16.65
N MET A 182 -9.63 -7.10 -15.36
CA MET A 182 -10.46 -6.06 -14.75
C MET A 182 -10.26 -4.71 -15.44
N ARG A 183 -9.00 -4.32 -15.70
CA ARG A 183 -8.69 -3.07 -16.42
C ARG A 183 -9.23 -3.11 -17.86
N ASP A 184 -9.03 -4.21 -18.58
CA ASP A 184 -9.47 -4.32 -19.98
C ASP A 184 -10.99 -4.28 -20.12
N GLU A 185 -11.71 -4.78 -19.12
CA GLU A 185 -13.16 -4.62 -19.03
C GLU A 185 -13.57 -3.15 -18.88
N LEU A 186 -12.93 -2.41 -17.97
CA LEU A 186 -13.17 -0.96 -17.82
C LEU A 186 -12.88 -0.19 -19.12
N VAL A 187 -11.80 -0.56 -19.84
CA VAL A 187 -11.50 0.04 -21.15
C VAL A 187 -12.60 -0.26 -22.17
N ARG A 188 -13.06 -1.51 -22.28
CA ARG A 188 -14.14 -1.90 -23.19
C ARG A 188 -15.46 -1.20 -22.85
N ALA A 189 -15.73 -0.97 -21.57
CA ALA A 189 -16.92 -0.28 -21.09
C ALA A 189 -16.85 1.25 -21.28
N GLY A 190 -15.70 1.80 -21.70
CA GLY A 190 -15.51 3.25 -21.82
C GLY A 190 -15.50 3.97 -20.46
N ALA A 191 -14.97 3.31 -19.42
CA ALA A 191 -14.86 3.88 -18.09
C ALA A 191 -14.04 5.19 -18.09
N PRO A 192 -14.41 6.16 -17.23
CA PRO A 192 -13.67 7.42 -17.13
C PRO A 192 -12.25 7.19 -16.60
N ARG A 193 -11.34 8.12 -16.91
CA ARG A 193 -9.94 8.07 -16.48
C ARG A 193 -9.33 9.46 -16.39
N SER A 194 -8.22 9.59 -15.68
CA SER A 194 -7.46 10.84 -15.64
C SER A 194 -6.94 11.19 -17.04
N ARG A 195 -7.07 12.46 -17.44
CA ARG A 195 -6.54 12.98 -18.71
C ARG A 195 -5.03 13.13 -18.68
#